data_AF-A0A3R5WM53-F1
#
_entry.id   AF-A0A3R5WM53-F1
#
_cell.length_a   1.000
_cell.length_b   1.000
_cell.length_c   1.000
_cell.angle_alpha   90.00
_cell.angle_beta   90.00
_cell.angle_gamma   90.00
#
_symmetry.space_group_name_H-M   'P 1'
#
loop_
_entity.id
_entity.type
_entity.pdbx_description
1 polymer ?
#
loop_
_entity_poly.entity_id
_entity_poly.type
_entity_poly.pdbx_seq_one_letter_code
_entity_poly.pdbx_strand_id
1 'polypeptide(L)'
;MTIKISDLKTKKTEYLKMIQGIDEQISNIVDERRDYGIKQYLDKKKREELLENAEKYGYSPEKLRELKVYVDEWNQDCVTNDVLDSFRVIEEFVKESRLCYK
;
A
#
# COMPACT_ATOMS: atom_id res chain seq x y z
N MET A 1 31.13 11.15 -37.60
CA MET A 1 30.13 10.07 -37.51
C MET A 1 28.76 10.71 -37.65
N THR A 2 28.08 10.55 -38.79
CA THR A 2 26.78 11.22 -39.02
C THR A 2 25.68 10.32 -38.50
N ILE A 3 25.05 10.70 -37.39
CA ILE A 3 23.92 9.95 -36.81
C ILE A 3 22.74 10.06 -37.77
N LYS A 4 22.21 8.93 -38.24
CA LYS A 4 21.04 8.92 -39.11
C LYS A 4 19.77 9.07 -38.28
N ILE A 5 18.83 9.86 -38.78
CA ILE A 5 17.51 10.05 -38.16
C ILE A 5 16.77 8.71 -38.00
N SER A 6 16.97 7.77 -38.93
CA SER A 6 16.45 6.39 -38.83
C SER A 6 16.88 5.70 -37.55
N ASP A 7 18.15 5.82 -37.19
CA ASP A 7 18.74 5.12 -36.05
C ASP A 7 18.20 5.70 -34.73
N LEU A 8 17.98 7.01 -34.70
CA LEU A 8 17.33 7.69 -33.58
C LEU A 8 15.86 7.28 -33.43
N LYS A 9 15.12 7.10 -34.54
CA LYS A 9 13.72 6.61 -34.50
C LYS A 9 13.63 5.16 -34.00
N THR A 10 14.56 4.31 -34.38
CA THR A 10 14.64 2.92 -33.88
C THR A 10 14.90 2.92 -32.37
N LYS A 11 15.93 3.64 -31.91
CA LYS A 11 16.23 3.78 -30.47
C LYS A 11 15.05 4.33 -29.68
N LYS A 12 14.36 5.35 -30.19
CA LYS A 12 13.14 5.88 -29.55
C LYS A 12 12.08 4.80 -29.37
N THR A 13 11.85 3.97 -30.38
CA THR A 13 10.88 2.86 -30.29
C THR A 13 11.30 1.82 -29.25
N GLU A 14 12.59 1.49 -29.20
CA GLU A 14 13.13 0.56 -28.19
C GLU A 14 12.93 1.09 -26.76
N TYR A 15 13.25 2.37 -26.52
CA TYR A 15 13.02 2.99 -25.21
C TYR A 15 11.54 3.03 -24.83
N LEU A 16 10.64 3.30 -25.78
CA LEU A 16 9.20 3.27 -25.49
C LEU A 16 8.72 1.88 -25.07
N LYS A 17 9.21 0.80 -25.71
CA LYS A 17 8.91 -0.58 -25.28
C LYS A 17 9.45 -0.87 -23.89
N MET A 18 10.65 -0.39 -23.57
CA MET A 18 11.23 -0.55 -22.23
C MET A 18 10.38 0.18 -21.17
N ILE A 19 9.95 1.41 -21.45
CA ILE A 19 9.08 2.18 -20.55
C ILE A 19 7.76 1.43 -20.32
N GLN A 20 7.11 0.96 -21.38
CA GLN A 20 5.87 0.16 -21.27
C GLN A 20 6.07 -1.09 -20.41
N GLY A 21 7.18 -1.81 -20.60
CA GLY A 21 7.48 -2.98 -19.78
C GLY A 21 7.77 -2.65 -18.31
N ILE A 22 8.27 -1.46 -18.00
CA ILE A 22 8.43 -0.97 -16.62
C ILE A 22 7.07 -0.59 -16.04
N ASP A 23 6.22 0.10 -16.79
CA ASP A 23 4.87 0.48 -16.35
C ASP A 23 4.02 -0.75 -16.00
N GLU A 24 4.10 -1.82 -16.82
CA GLU A 24 3.44 -3.10 -16.53
C GLU A 24 3.96 -3.75 -15.24
N GLN A 25 5.28 -3.74 -15.02
CA GLN A 25 5.86 -4.27 -13.78
C GLN A 25 5.42 -3.46 -12.55
N ILE A 26 5.36 -2.14 -12.66
CA ILE A 26 4.86 -1.27 -11.60
C ILE A 26 3.41 -1.62 -11.29
N SER A 27 2.55 -1.74 -12.31
CA SER A 27 1.14 -2.10 -12.12
C SER A 27 1.00 -3.45 -11.41
N ASN A 28 1.72 -4.47 -11.86
CA ASN A 28 1.66 -5.80 -11.27
C ASN A 28 2.08 -5.80 -9.79
N ILE A 29 3.18 -5.11 -9.45
CA ILE A 29 3.65 -5.01 -8.05
C ILE A 29 2.63 -4.27 -7.18
N VAL A 30 2.01 -3.21 -7.71
CA VAL A 30 0.98 -2.44 -7.00
C VAL A 30 -0.24 -3.30 -6.71
N ASP A 31 -0.67 -4.14 -7.66
CA ASP A 31 -1.78 -5.07 -7.48
C ASP A 31 -1.43 -6.20 -6.51
N GLU A 32 -0.25 -6.81 -6.63
CA GLU A 32 0.24 -7.85 -5.71
C GLU A 32 0.31 -7.35 -4.26
N ARG A 33 0.83 -6.14 -4.05
CA ARG A 33 0.89 -5.50 -2.73
C ARG A 33 -0.50 -5.27 -2.15
N ARG A 34 -1.44 -4.80 -2.99
CA ARG A 34 -2.83 -4.59 -2.58
C ARG A 34 -3.46 -5.91 -2.14
N ASP A 35 -3.37 -6.93 -2.97
CA ASP A 35 -3.95 -8.25 -2.68
C ASP A 35 -3.33 -8.90 -1.43
N TYR A 36 -2.02 -8.74 -1.24
CA TYR A 36 -1.35 -9.18 -0.02
C TYR A 36 -1.86 -8.44 1.22
N GLY A 37 -1.94 -7.10 1.17
CA GLY A 37 -2.41 -6.29 2.29
C GLY A 37 -3.87 -6.58 2.65
N ILE A 38 -4.73 -6.78 1.65
CA ILE A 38 -6.12 -7.18 1.85
C ILE A 38 -6.22 -8.50 2.60
N LYS A 39 -5.38 -9.48 2.24
CA LYS A 39 -5.30 -10.77 2.95
C LYS A 39 -4.75 -10.62 4.37
N GLN A 40 -3.75 -9.76 4.58
CA GLN A 40 -3.12 -9.56 5.90
C GLN A 40 -4.08 -9.03 6.96
N TYR A 41 -4.99 -8.16 6.56
CA TYR A 41 -6.01 -7.58 7.44
C TYR A 41 -7.40 -8.14 7.16
N LEU A 42 -7.52 -9.31 6.54
CA LEU A 42 -8.83 -9.90 6.19
C LEU A 42 -9.70 -10.13 7.44
N ASP A 43 -9.10 -10.57 8.55
CA ASP A 43 -9.78 -10.80 9.81
C ASP A 43 -10.25 -9.48 10.44
N LYS A 44 -11.57 -9.34 10.59
CA LYS A 44 -12.22 -8.18 11.21
C LYS A 44 -11.74 -7.96 12.64
N LYS A 45 -11.65 -9.02 13.43
CA LYS A 45 -11.28 -8.92 14.84
C LYS A 45 -9.84 -8.43 14.98
N LYS A 46 -8.95 -8.87 14.09
CA LYS A 46 -7.56 -8.38 14.04
C LYS A 46 -7.52 -6.88 13.74
N ARG A 47 -8.38 -6.37 12.85
CA ARG A 47 -8.48 -4.93 12.57
C ARG A 47 -9.02 -4.15 13.77
N GLU A 48 -10.07 -4.66 14.43
CA GLU A 48 -10.63 -4.06 15.66
C GLU A 48 -9.56 -3.95 16.76
N GLU A 49 -8.91 -5.07 17.10
CA GLU A 49 -7.86 -5.13 18.12
C GLU A 49 -6.71 -4.17 17.80
N LEU A 50 -6.35 -4.04 16.53
CA LEU A 50 -5.28 -3.14 16.10
C LEU A 50 -5.63 -1.67 16.37
N LEU A 51 -6.84 -1.24 16.00
CA LEU A 51 -7.30 0.14 16.23
C LEU A 51 -7.50 0.43 17.73
N GLU A 52 -8.03 -0.53 18.50
CA GLU A 52 -8.18 -0.38 19.96
C GLU A 52 -6.84 -0.25 20.67
N ASN A 53 -5.84 -1.05 20.28
CA ASN A 53 -4.50 -0.94 20.84
C ASN A 53 -3.85 0.39 20.49
N ALA A 54 -4.03 0.86 19.26
CA ALA A 54 -3.52 2.16 18.83
C ALA A 54 -4.16 3.31 19.61
N GLU A 55 -5.48 3.26 19.83
CA GLU A 55 -6.20 4.23 20.67
C GLU A 55 -5.65 4.22 22.10
N LYS A 56 -5.46 3.03 22.68
CA LYS A 56 -4.91 2.86 24.03
C LYS A 56 -3.50 3.45 24.17
N TYR A 57 -2.69 3.36 23.12
CA TYR A 57 -1.34 3.93 23.10
C TYR A 57 -1.31 5.41 22.69
N GLY A 58 -2.47 6.04 22.46
CA GLY A 58 -2.57 7.48 22.20
C GLY A 58 -2.35 7.87 20.73
N TYR A 59 -2.62 6.97 19.78
CA TYR A 59 -2.61 7.30 18.36
C TYR A 59 -3.72 8.29 18.00
N SER A 60 -3.57 9.00 16.87
CA SER A 60 -4.49 10.07 16.48
C SER A 60 -5.95 9.59 16.32
N PRO A 61 -6.91 10.10 17.11
CA PRO A 61 -8.31 9.66 17.08
C PRO A 61 -9.05 10.05 15.79
N GLU A 62 -8.57 11.06 15.08
CA GLU A 62 -9.10 11.42 13.76
C GLU A 62 -8.80 10.32 12.74
N LYS A 63 -7.54 9.87 12.70
CA LYS A 63 -7.11 8.78 11.81
C LYS A 63 -7.78 7.45 12.15
N LEU A 64 -7.97 7.16 13.45
CA LEU A 64 -8.69 5.95 13.87
C LEU A 64 -10.17 5.98 13.44
N ARG A 65 -10.83 7.14 13.49
CA ARG A 65 -12.22 7.28 12.99
C ARG A 65 -12.34 7.05 11.49
N GLU A 66 -11.41 7.60 10.71
CA GLU A 66 -11.35 7.34 9.26
C GLU A 66 -11.20 5.85 8.97
N LEU A 67 -10.32 5.17 9.71
CA LEU A 67 -10.03 3.74 9.50
C LEU A 67 -11.10 2.81 10.04
N LYS A 68 -11.92 3.27 10.98
CA LYS A 68 -13.00 2.48 11.59
C LYS A 68 -14.04 2.02 10.57
N VAL A 69 -14.30 2.80 9.52
CA VAL A 69 -15.20 2.40 8.43
C VAL A 69 -14.72 1.12 7.75
N TYR A 70 -13.41 1.00 7.54
CA TYR A 70 -12.80 -0.17 6.92
C TYR A 70 -12.70 -1.38 7.87
N VAL A 71 -13.12 -1.27 9.13
CA VAL A 71 -13.33 -2.45 9.99
C VAL A 71 -14.59 -3.21 9.57
N ASP A 72 -15.65 -2.49 9.23
CA ASP A 72 -16.90 -3.10 8.80
C ASP A 72 -16.93 -3.32 7.28
N GLU A 73 -16.40 -2.39 6.50
CA GLU A 73 -16.45 -2.39 5.02
C GLU A 73 -15.13 -2.79 4.37
N TRP A 74 -14.68 -4.02 4.63
CA TRP A 74 -13.43 -4.54 4.03
C TRP A 74 -13.69 -5.42 2.82
N ASN A 75 -13.46 -4.84 1.65
CA ASN A 75 -13.55 -5.52 0.37
C ASN A 75 -12.50 -4.98 -0.61
N GLN A 76 -12.25 -5.71 -1.70
CA GLN A 76 -11.26 -5.33 -2.72
C GLN A 76 -11.56 -4.02 -3.44
N ASP A 77 -12.83 -3.61 -3.49
CA ASP A 77 -13.26 -2.40 -4.19
C ASP A 77 -13.14 -1.14 -3.31
N CYS A 78 -13.17 -1.29 -1.99
CA CYS A 78 -13.10 -0.20 -1.01
C CYS A 78 -11.68 0.00 -0.45
N VAL A 79 -10.83 -1.03 -0.45
CA VAL A 79 -9.50 -0.97 0.18
C VAL A 79 -8.43 -0.58 -0.85
N THR A 80 -7.91 0.66 -0.70
CA THR A 80 -6.78 1.15 -1.50
C THR A 80 -5.44 0.85 -0.82
N ASN A 81 -4.34 0.99 -1.56
CA ASN A 81 -3.00 0.88 -0.99
C ASN A 81 -2.73 1.92 0.12
N ASP A 82 -3.36 3.10 0.06
CA ASP A 82 -3.24 4.12 1.10
C ASP A 82 -3.91 3.69 2.41
N VAL A 83 -5.07 3.01 2.32
CA VAL A 83 -5.75 2.43 3.47
C VAL A 83 -4.88 1.33 4.09
N LEU A 84 -4.31 0.45 3.25
CA LEU A 84 -3.40 -0.61 3.69
C LEU A 84 -2.16 -0.05 4.39
N ASP A 85 -1.57 1.02 3.84
CA ASP A 85 -0.41 1.68 4.42
C ASP A 85 -0.75 2.34 5.75
N SER A 86 -1.94 2.91 5.88
CA SER A 86 -2.42 3.45 7.15
C SER A 86 -2.55 2.36 8.22
N PHE A 87 -3.10 1.19 7.88
CA PHE A 87 -3.15 0.05 8.79
C PHE A 87 -1.74 -0.45 9.16
N ARG A 88 -0.80 -0.49 8.20
CA ARG A 88 0.60 -0.88 8.44
C ARG A 88 1.31 0.05 9.42
N VAL A 89 1.16 1.37 9.23
CA VAL A 89 1.75 2.39 10.12
C VAL A 89 1.21 2.23 11.54
N ILE A 90 -0.09 1.97 11.69
CA ILE A 90 -0.68 1.72 13.01
C ILE A 90 -0.13 0.43 13.62
N GLU A 91 0.05 -0.62 12.83
CA GLU A 91 0.64 -1.87 13.30
C GLU A 91 2.08 -1.70 13.76
N GLU A 92 2.89 -0.93 13.03
CA GLU A 92 4.25 -0.55 13.43
C GLU A 92 4.22 0.25 14.73
N PHE A 93 3.35 1.27 14.84
CA PHE A 93 3.19 2.07 16.05
C PHE A 93 2.80 1.23 17.28
N VAL A 94 1.85 0.30 17.12
CA VAL A 94 1.41 -0.61 18.19
C VAL A 94 2.54 -1.54 18.61
N LYS A 95 3.33 -2.05 17.65
CA LYS A 95 4.50 -2.89 17.94
C LYS A 95 5.59 -2.11 18.69
N GLU A 96 5.93 -0.90 18.25
CA GLU A 96 6.91 -0.04 18.90
C GLU A 96 6.48 0.36 20.31
N SER A 97 5.23 0.79 20.47
CA SER A 97 4.65 1.14 21.77
C SER A 97 4.70 -0.05 22.73
N ARG A 98 4.37 -1.25 22.25
CA ARG A 98 4.45 -2.47 23.06
C ARG A 98 5.88 -2.83 23.50
N LEU A 99 6.90 -2.45 22.74
CA LEU A 99 8.30 -2.63 23.12
C LEU A 99 8.74 -1.62 24.19
N CYS A 100 8.21 -0.40 24.18
CA CYS A 100 8.50 0.61 25.21
C CYS A 100 7.82 0.36 26.56
N TYR A 101 6.73 -0.41 26.60
CA TYR A 101 6.03 -0.80 27.84
C TYR A 101 6.45 -2.19 28.37
N LYS A 102 7.59 -2.73 27.91
CA LYS A 102 8.23 -3.94 28.44
C LYS A 102 9.44 -3.60 29.29
#